data_AF-A0A183DB48-F1
#
_entry.id   AF-A0A183DB48-F1
#
_cell.length_a   1.000
_cell.length_b   1.000
_cell.length_c   1.000
_cell.angle_alpha   90.00
_cell.angle_beta   90.00
_cell.angle_gamma   90.00
#
_symmetry.space_group_name_H-M   'P 1'
#
loop_
_entity.id
_entity.type
_entity.pdbx_description
1 polymer ?
#
loop_
_entity_poly.entity_id
_entity_poly.type
_entity_poly.pdbx_seq_one_letter_code
_entity_poly.pdbx_strand_id
1 'polypeptide(L)'
;MFASYVPEIADLIGSRQKYGGEYKGEHGKKHIVVCGYITYESVSHFLQDFLHEDREDVDVEVVFLHRVPPDLELEGLFKRHFTKVEFFTGTVMDSIDLSRVKVDEADACLVLANKYSSDPDAEDAANIMRVISIKNYSSDIRVIVQLMQYHNKAFALAFVFSQ
;
A
#
# COMPACT_ATOMS: atom_id res chain seq x y z
N MET A 1 15.06 -7.27 41.75
CA MET A 1 14.16 -8.19 41.01
C MET A 1 13.02 -7.49 40.26
N PHE A 2 12.67 -6.22 40.53
CA PHE A 2 11.64 -5.49 39.76
C PHE A 2 12.12 -4.82 38.46
N ALA A 3 13.44 -4.64 38.29
CA ALA A 3 14.01 -3.89 37.15
C ALA A 3 14.12 -4.70 35.84
N SER A 4 13.95 -6.02 35.86
CA SER A 4 14.04 -6.88 34.67
C SER A 4 12.68 -7.19 34.02
N TYR A 5 11.57 -7.12 34.77
CA TYR A 5 10.24 -7.46 34.26
C TYR A 5 9.51 -6.28 33.60
N VAL A 6 9.85 -5.03 33.96
CA VAL A 6 9.22 -3.84 33.36
C VAL A 6 9.56 -3.69 31.87
N PRO A 7 10.80 -3.91 31.40
CA PRO A 7 11.10 -3.94 29.97
C PRO A 7 10.38 -5.07 29.25
N GLU A 8 10.38 -6.30 29.79
CA GLU A 8 9.71 -7.44 29.17
C GLU A 8 8.18 -7.25 29.04
N ILE A 9 7.53 -6.68 30.05
CA ILE A 9 6.09 -6.38 29.99
C ILE A 9 5.82 -5.21 29.03
N ALA A 10 6.68 -4.18 29.00
CA ALA A 10 6.57 -3.09 28.05
C ALA A 10 6.76 -3.57 26.60
N ASP A 11 7.69 -4.51 26.38
CA ASP A 11 7.91 -5.16 25.10
C ASP A 11 6.74 -6.07 24.73
N LEU A 12 6.15 -6.82 25.68
CA LEU A 12 4.98 -7.65 25.41
C LEU A 12 3.73 -6.82 25.08
N ILE A 13 3.51 -5.70 25.79
CA ILE A 13 2.41 -4.76 25.53
C ILE A 13 2.67 -3.96 24.25
N GLY A 14 3.93 -3.63 23.95
CA GLY A 14 4.37 -2.97 22.72
C GLY A 14 4.43 -3.90 21.51
N SER A 15 4.49 -5.23 21.71
CA SER A 15 4.58 -6.24 20.64
C SER A 15 3.28 -6.47 19.89
N ARG A 16 2.18 -5.83 20.30
CA ARG A 16 0.94 -5.87 19.54
C ARG A 16 1.19 -5.15 18.22
N GLN A 17 1.23 -5.89 17.11
CA GLN A 17 1.39 -5.31 15.78
C GLN A 17 0.28 -4.28 15.53
N LYS A 18 0.60 -3.00 15.75
CA LYS A 18 -0.33 -1.86 15.64
C LYS A 18 -0.98 -1.79 14.25
N TYR A 19 -0.22 -2.20 13.24
CA TYR A 19 -0.62 -2.22 11.82
C TYR A 19 -0.78 -3.65 11.29
N GLY A 20 -1.01 -4.61 12.18
CA GLY A 20 -1.42 -5.96 11.83
C GLY A 20 -2.93 -6.03 11.56
N GLY A 21 -3.51 -7.23 11.67
CA GLY A 21 -4.96 -7.43 11.49
C GLY A 21 -5.40 -7.37 10.02
N GLU A 22 -6.70 -7.46 9.79
CA GLU A 22 -7.34 -7.60 8.48
C GLU A 22 -8.24 -6.40 8.19
N TYR A 23 -8.25 -5.96 6.93
CA TYR A 23 -9.14 -4.92 6.46
C TYR A 23 -10.59 -5.37 6.55
N LYS A 24 -11.42 -4.52 7.18
CA LYS A 24 -12.86 -4.75 7.38
C LYS A 24 -13.62 -3.60 6.75
N GLY A 25 -13.64 -3.58 5.42
CA GLY A 25 -14.38 -2.57 4.68
C GLY A 25 -15.84 -2.48 5.12
N GLU A 26 -16.39 -1.28 5.07
CA GLU A 26 -17.82 -1.10 5.28
C GLU A 26 -18.61 -1.70 4.12
N HIS A 27 -19.74 -2.32 4.43
CA HIS A 27 -20.55 -3.04 3.43
C HIS A 27 -21.00 -2.07 2.32
N GLY A 28 -20.55 -2.31 1.09
CA GLY A 28 -20.89 -1.50 -0.08
C GLY A 28 -19.94 -0.34 -0.37
N LYS A 29 -18.96 -0.06 0.49
CA LYS A 29 -17.87 0.86 0.16
C LYS A 29 -16.80 0.16 -0.66
N LYS A 30 -16.28 0.89 -1.64
CA LYS A 30 -15.16 0.45 -2.47
C LYS A 30 -13.86 0.84 -1.80
N HIS A 31 -12.82 0.04 -1.98
CA HIS A 31 -11.47 0.41 -1.58
C HIS A 31 -10.46 0.19 -2.68
N ILE A 32 -9.36 0.92 -2.57
CA ILE A 32 -8.15 0.68 -3.36
C ILE A 32 -7.02 0.30 -2.43
N VAL A 33 -6.11 -0.52 -2.94
CA VAL A 33 -4.88 -0.90 -2.23
C VAL A 33 -3.70 -0.15 -2.82
N VAL A 34 -2.92 0.54 -1.98
CA VAL A 34 -1.74 1.31 -2.40
C VAL A 34 -0.50 0.70 -1.78
N CYS A 35 0.49 0.39 -2.62
CA CYS A 35 1.76 -0.20 -2.21
C CYS A 35 2.94 0.42 -2.98
N GLY A 36 4.16 -0.11 -2.76
CA GLY A 36 5.37 0.37 -3.43
C GLY A 36 6.15 1.34 -2.54
N TYR A 37 6.54 2.48 -3.10
CA TYR A 37 7.30 3.52 -2.41
C TYR A 37 6.39 4.39 -1.52
N ILE A 38 6.24 3.97 -0.26
CA ILE A 38 5.39 4.63 0.73
C ILE A 38 6.26 5.48 1.66
N THR A 39 6.17 6.80 1.50
CA THR A 39 6.81 7.81 2.37
C THR A 39 5.81 8.93 2.66
N TYR A 40 6.11 9.80 3.62
CA TYR A 40 5.28 10.98 3.85
C TYR A 40 5.05 11.79 2.56
N GLU A 41 6.11 12.05 1.80
CA GLU A 41 6.03 12.81 0.55
C GLU A 41 5.15 12.10 -0.49
N SER A 42 5.42 10.83 -0.79
CA SER A 42 4.66 10.12 -1.83
C SER A 42 3.18 9.95 -1.48
N VAL A 43 2.87 9.69 -0.21
CA VAL A 43 1.50 9.56 0.29
C VAL A 43 0.78 10.91 0.33
N SER A 44 1.45 11.98 0.79
CA SER A 44 0.85 13.32 0.85
C SER A 44 0.45 13.81 -0.54
N HIS A 45 1.36 13.69 -1.53
CA HIS A 45 1.06 14.02 -2.92
C HIS A 45 -0.10 13.17 -3.47
N PHE A 46 -0.07 11.86 -3.21
CA PHE A 46 -1.14 10.96 -3.63
C PHE A 46 -2.50 11.36 -3.05
N LEU A 47 -2.58 11.61 -1.73
CA LEU A 47 -3.83 11.95 -1.06
C LEU A 47 -4.36 13.32 -1.46
N GLN A 48 -3.50 14.30 -1.72
CA GLN A 48 -3.92 15.62 -2.24
C GLN A 48 -4.63 15.50 -3.59
N ASP A 49 -4.08 14.69 -4.49
CA ASP A 49 -4.69 14.46 -5.80
C ASP A 49 -5.93 13.57 -5.70
N PHE A 50 -5.91 12.55 -4.83
CA PHE A 50 -6.95 11.52 -4.74
C PHE A 50 -8.18 11.97 -3.97
N LEU A 51 -8.02 12.71 -2.86
CA LEU A 51 -9.09 13.19 -1.97
C LEU A 51 -9.52 14.63 -2.26
N HIS A 52 -9.21 15.16 -3.44
CA HIS A 52 -9.55 16.54 -3.80
C HIS A 52 -11.06 16.79 -3.76
N GLU A 53 -11.50 17.90 -3.15
CA GLU A 53 -12.92 18.22 -2.89
C GLU A 53 -13.75 18.36 -4.18
N ASP A 54 -13.11 18.68 -5.31
CA ASP A 54 -13.75 18.78 -6.63
C ASP A 54 -14.10 17.42 -7.26
N ARG A 55 -13.66 16.29 -6.67
CA ARG A 55 -14.05 14.96 -7.13
C ARG A 55 -15.35 14.57 -6.43
N GLU A 56 -16.46 14.62 -7.18
CA GLU A 56 -17.81 14.24 -6.73
C GLU A 56 -17.77 12.98 -5.84
N ASP A 57 -18.16 13.13 -4.56
CA ASP A 57 -18.35 12.10 -3.51
C ASP A 57 -17.76 10.71 -3.82
N VAL A 58 -16.43 10.66 -3.96
CA VAL A 58 -15.71 9.38 -4.10
C VAL A 58 -15.62 8.75 -2.72
N ASP A 59 -16.65 7.99 -2.35
CA ASP A 59 -16.69 7.16 -1.14
C ASP A 59 -15.83 5.91 -1.32
N VAL A 60 -14.53 6.13 -1.51
CA VAL A 60 -13.51 5.10 -1.69
C VAL A 60 -12.49 5.18 -0.57
N GLU A 61 -12.28 4.06 0.09
CA GLU A 61 -11.26 3.90 1.13
C GLU A 61 -9.90 3.58 0.50
N VAL A 62 -8.84 4.06 1.12
CA VAL A 62 -7.46 3.85 0.69
C VAL A 62 -6.75 2.99 1.72
N VAL A 63 -6.36 1.78 1.30
CA VAL A 63 -5.64 0.82 2.14
C VAL A 63 -4.17 0.79 1.73
N PHE A 64 -3.29 1.31 2.57
CA PHE A 64 -1.84 1.25 2.34
C PHE A 64 -1.26 -0.06 2.86
N LEU A 65 -0.44 -0.73 2.03
CA LEU A 65 0.28 -1.94 2.40
C LEU A 65 1.79 -1.73 2.19
N HIS A 66 2.56 -1.72 3.28
CA HIS A 66 4.01 -1.51 3.22
C HIS A 66 4.77 -2.27 4.30
N ARG A 67 6.00 -2.69 3.99
CA ARG A 67 6.79 -3.57 4.89
C ARG A 67 7.28 -2.87 6.15
N VAL A 68 7.57 -1.58 6.03
CA VAL A 68 8.11 -0.78 7.13
C VAL A 68 6.95 -0.03 7.78
N PRO A 69 6.79 -0.09 9.11
CA PRO A 69 5.81 0.73 9.82
C PRO A 69 6.03 2.22 9.54
N PRO A 70 4.96 3.03 9.49
CA PRO A 70 5.06 4.47 9.28
C PRO A 70 5.87 5.15 10.41
N ASP A 71 6.63 6.17 10.05
CA ASP A 71 7.21 7.10 11.02
C ASP A 71 6.13 8.02 11.61
N LEU A 72 6.51 8.85 12.59
CA LEU A 72 5.55 9.72 13.29
C LEU A 72 4.84 10.72 12.37
N GLU A 73 5.50 11.16 11.30
CA GLU A 73 4.92 12.12 10.35
C GLU A 73 3.85 11.43 9.48
N LEU A 74 4.17 10.25 8.95
CA LEU A 74 3.25 9.44 8.17
C LEU A 74 2.09 8.91 9.03
N GLU A 75 2.34 8.56 10.29
CA GLU A 75 1.28 8.24 11.26
C GLU A 75 0.33 9.42 11.47
N GLY A 76 0.88 10.63 11.60
CA GLY A 76 0.09 11.86 11.73
C GLY A 76 -0.79 12.09 10.51
N LEU A 77 -0.25 11.84 9.31
CA LEU A 77 -1.00 11.94 8.06
C LEU A 77 -2.16 10.95 8.00
N PHE A 78 -1.95 9.68 8.33
CA PHE A 78 -3.01 8.67 8.35
C PHE A 78 -4.10 8.99 9.38
N LYS A 79 -3.72 9.45 10.57
CA LYS A 79 -4.69 9.86 11.61
C LYS A 79 -5.55 11.04 11.19
N ARG A 80 -5.03 11.97 10.37
CA ARG A 80 -5.81 13.09 9.85
C ARG A 80 -6.91 12.64 8.89
N HIS A 81 -6.70 11.52 8.20
CA HIS A 81 -7.63 10.95 7.22
C HIS A 81 -8.21 9.59 7.69
N PHE A 82 -8.35 9.38 8.99
CA PHE A 82 -8.67 8.07 9.59
C PHE A 82 -9.99 7.43 9.13
N THR A 83 -10.93 8.21 8.60
CA THR A 83 -12.21 7.70 8.07
C THR A 83 -12.10 7.17 6.64
N LYS A 84 -11.02 7.48 5.93
CA LYS A 84 -10.80 7.10 4.53
C LYS A 84 -9.51 6.35 4.30
N VAL A 85 -8.60 6.31 5.27
CA VAL A 85 -7.25 5.79 5.09
C VAL A 85 -6.91 4.81 6.21
N GLU A 86 -6.50 3.61 5.81
CA GLU A 86 -5.95 2.58 6.69
C GLU A 86 -4.55 2.15 6.24
N PHE A 87 -3.72 1.71 7.18
CA PHE A 87 -2.37 1.23 6.90
C PHE A 87 -2.14 -0.13 7.54
N PHE A 88 -1.57 -1.05 6.75
CA PHE A 88 -1.17 -2.38 7.17
C PHE A 88 0.33 -2.60 6.91
N THR A 89 1.01 -3.15 7.91
CA THR A 89 2.41 -3.60 7.75
C THR A 89 2.42 -4.96 7.05
N GLY A 90 2.96 -5.02 5.83
CA GLY A 90 3.01 -6.25 5.03
C GLY A 90 3.57 -6.01 3.62
N THR A 91 3.46 -7.01 2.74
CA THR A 91 4.02 -6.99 1.39
C THR A 91 3.09 -7.61 0.36
N VAL A 92 2.94 -6.95 -0.79
CA VAL A 92 2.19 -7.52 -1.93
C VAL A 92 2.82 -8.77 -2.54
N MET A 93 4.05 -9.12 -2.12
CA MET A 93 4.72 -10.37 -2.50
C MET A 93 4.24 -11.59 -1.69
N ASP A 94 3.42 -11.40 -0.66
CA ASP A 94 2.86 -12.47 0.17
C ASP A 94 1.34 -12.53 -0.04
N SER A 95 0.83 -13.70 -0.46
CA SER A 95 -0.60 -13.91 -0.67
C SER A 95 -1.43 -13.76 0.60
N ILE A 96 -0.85 -14.00 1.77
CA ILE A 96 -1.55 -13.81 3.07
C ILE A 96 -1.82 -12.32 3.28
N ASP A 97 -0.83 -11.47 2.99
CA ASP A 97 -0.99 -10.02 3.10
C ASP A 97 -1.97 -9.47 2.05
N LEU A 98 -1.98 -10.02 0.83
CA LEU A 98 -2.96 -9.66 -0.20
C LEU A 98 -4.39 -10.02 0.22
N SER A 99 -4.59 -11.20 0.81
CA SER A 99 -5.90 -11.61 1.35
C SER A 99 -6.35 -10.72 2.52
N ARG A 100 -5.40 -10.35 3.38
CA ARG A 100 -5.62 -9.52 4.57
C ARG A 100 -6.10 -8.11 4.23
N VAL A 101 -5.69 -7.57 3.08
CA VAL A 101 -6.16 -6.27 2.58
C VAL A 101 -7.24 -6.38 1.50
N LYS A 102 -7.82 -7.58 1.33
CA LYS A 102 -8.94 -7.84 0.41
C LYS A 102 -8.67 -7.40 -1.03
N VAL A 103 -7.50 -7.76 -1.57
CA VAL A 103 -7.13 -7.40 -2.96
C VAL A 103 -8.13 -7.96 -3.97
N ASP A 104 -8.69 -9.13 -3.73
CA ASP A 104 -9.73 -9.75 -4.55
C ASP A 104 -11.04 -8.95 -4.61
N GLU A 105 -11.35 -8.17 -3.57
CA GLU A 105 -12.54 -7.32 -3.49
C GLU A 105 -12.25 -5.84 -3.82
N ALA A 106 -10.98 -5.47 -4.00
CA ALA A 106 -10.55 -4.10 -4.25
C ALA A 106 -10.86 -3.64 -5.68
N ASP A 107 -11.23 -2.37 -5.84
CA ASP A 107 -11.49 -1.76 -7.16
C ASP A 107 -10.21 -1.64 -8.00
N ALA A 108 -9.08 -1.38 -7.34
CA ALA A 108 -7.77 -1.30 -7.97
C ALA A 108 -6.62 -1.44 -6.97
N CYS A 109 -5.46 -1.84 -7.49
CA CYS A 109 -4.17 -1.71 -6.83
C CYS A 109 -3.33 -0.61 -7.47
N LEU A 110 -2.80 0.30 -6.67
CA LEU A 110 -1.79 1.29 -7.08
C LEU A 110 -0.40 0.89 -6.57
N VAL A 111 0.58 0.97 -7.46
CA VAL A 111 2.00 0.78 -7.14
C VAL A 111 2.73 2.10 -7.35
N LEU A 112 3.08 2.76 -6.23
CA LEU A 112 3.86 4.00 -6.24
C LEU A 112 5.34 3.71 -6.45
N ALA A 113 6.02 4.55 -7.22
CA ALA A 113 7.45 4.44 -7.49
C ALA A 113 8.24 5.59 -6.87
N ASN A 114 9.49 5.32 -6.49
CA ASN A 114 10.41 6.37 -6.09
C ASN A 114 10.89 7.19 -7.30
N LYS A 115 10.42 8.43 -7.42
CA LYS A 115 10.78 9.32 -8.54
C LYS A 115 12.23 9.79 -8.54
N TYR A 116 12.91 9.66 -7.42
CA TYR A 116 14.28 10.14 -7.22
C TYR A 116 15.24 8.96 -6.95
N SER A 117 14.89 7.75 -7.41
CA SER A 117 15.75 6.57 -7.25
C SER A 117 17.10 6.79 -7.94
N SER A 118 18.19 6.44 -7.25
CA SER A 118 19.54 6.42 -7.83
C SER A 118 19.71 5.29 -8.86
N ASP A 119 18.86 4.27 -8.79
CA ASP A 119 18.77 3.16 -9.74
C ASP A 119 17.31 2.99 -10.18
N PRO A 120 16.88 3.70 -11.24
CA PRO A 120 15.52 3.61 -11.75
C PRO A 120 15.16 2.23 -12.32
N ASP A 121 16.13 1.49 -12.87
CA ASP A 121 15.88 0.18 -13.47
C ASP A 121 15.57 -0.87 -12.40
N ALA A 122 16.32 -0.86 -11.29
CA ALA A 122 16.02 -1.73 -10.15
C ALA A 122 14.66 -1.41 -9.51
N GLU A 123 14.29 -0.13 -9.44
CA GLU A 123 12.99 0.31 -8.92
C GLU A 123 11.84 -0.14 -9.85
N ASP A 124 11.97 0.05 -11.16
CA ASP A 124 10.97 -0.41 -12.13
C ASP A 124 10.87 -1.95 -12.13
N ALA A 125 11.99 -2.68 -12.01
CA ALA A 125 11.97 -4.14 -11.88
C ALA A 125 11.23 -4.60 -10.60
N ALA A 126 11.47 -3.93 -9.47
CA ALA A 126 10.75 -4.21 -8.23
C ALA A 126 9.24 -3.93 -8.37
N ASN A 127 8.87 -2.84 -9.05
CA ASN A 127 7.47 -2.50 -9.32
C ASN A 127 6.80 -3.51 -10.25
N ILE A 128 7.49 -3.97 -11.30
CA ILE A 128 7.00 -5.04 -12.19
C ILE A 128 6.75 -6.33 -11.39
N MET A 129 7.65 -6.72 -10.50
CA MET A 129 7.46 -7.90 -9.65
C MET A 129 6.26 -7.77 -8.71
N ARG A 130 6.01 -6.56 -8.17
CA ARG A 130 4.80 -6.28 -7.38
C ARG A 130 3.52 -6.46 -8.21
N VAL A 131 3.51 -5.95 -9.44
CA VAL A 131 2.39 -6.11 -10.38
C VAL A 131 2.13 -7.59 -10.68
N ILE A 132 3.18 -8.36 -10.97
CA ILE A 132 3.08 -9.81 -11.23
C ILE A 132 2.47 -10.52 -10.02
N SER A 133 2.94 -10.22 -8.80
CA SER A 133 2.42 -10.84 -7.58
C SER A 133 0.92 -10.58 -7.40
N ILE A 134 0.49 -9.33 -7.60
CA ILE A 134 -0.93 -8.94 -7.51
C ILE A 134 -1.77 -9.66 -8.58
N LYS A 135 -1.30 -9.69 -9.83
CA LYS A 135 -2.00 -10.34 -10.94
C LYS A 135 -2.10 -11.86 -10.81
N ASN A 136 -1.06 -12.49 -10.25
CA ASN A 136 -1.09 -13.92 -9.94
C ASN A 136 -2.09 -14.25 -8.82
N TYR A 137 -2.35 -13.30 -7.91
CA TYR A 137 -3.34 -13.46 -6.85
C TYR A 137 -4.77 -13.19 -7.34
N SER A 138 -4.98 -12.10 -8.08
CA SER A 138 -6.25 -11.74 -8.71
C SER A 138 -5.99 -11.26 -10.14
N SER A 139 -6.37 -12.06 -11.13
CA SER A 139 -6.13 -11.75 -12.55
C SER A 139 -6.95 -10.54 -13.01
N ASP A 140 -8.16 -10.39 -12.47
CA ASP A 140 -9.16 -9.45 -12.96
C ASP A 140 -9.01 -8.05 -12.35
N ILE A 141 -8.24 -7.91 -11.27
CA ILE A 141 -8.03 -6.62 -10.61
C ILE A 141 -7.33 -5.62 -11.53
N ARG A 142 -7.78 -4.37 -11.50
CA ARG A 142 -7.08 -3.28 -12.16
C ARG A 142 -5.81 -2.93 -11.39
N VAL A 143 -4.64 -3.00 -12.03
CA VAL A 143 -3.36 -2.57 -11.44
C VAL A 143 -2.85 -1.34 -12.18
N ILE A 144 -2.56 -0.27 -11.43
CA ILE A 144 -1.99 0.98 -11.94
C ILE A 144 -0.59 1.13 -11.33
N VAL A 145 0.43 1.20 -12.17
CA VAL A 145 1.83 1.36 -11.75
C VAL A 145 2.37 2.70 -12.25
N GLN A 146 3.05 3.43 -11.38
CA GLN A 146 3.87 4.58 -11.78
C GLN A 146 5.22 4.04 -12.26
N LEU A 147 5.58 4.30 -13.52
CA LEU A 147 6.87 3.92 -14.10
C LEU A 147 7.74 5.15 -14.31
N MET A 148 9.03 5.00 -14.05
CA MET A 148 10.00 6.09 -14.18
C MET A 148 10.55 6.24 -15.59
N GLN A 149 10.79 5.12 -16.28
CA GLN A 149 11.35 5.12 -17.63
C GLN A 149 10.32 4.72 -18.70
N TYR A 150 10.26 5.50 -19.79
CA TYR A 150 9.33 5.23 -20.89
C TYR A 150 9.61 3.88 -21.59
N HIS A 151 10.86 3.42 -21.63
CA HIS A 151 11.18 2.11 -22.23
C HIS A 151 10.64 0.93 -21.39
N ASN A 152 10.49 1.10 -20.08
CA ASN A 152 9.94 0.08 -19.19
C ASN A 152 8.41 -0.07 -19.32
N LYS A 153 7.77 0.90 -19.99
CA LYS A 153 6.36 0.81 -20.41
C LYS A 153 6.12 -0.41 -21.31
N ALA A 154 7.07 -0.79 -22.16
CA ALA A 154 6.93 -1.95 -23.04
C ALA A 154 6.86 -3.27 -22.27
N PHE A 155 7.64 -3.41 -21.19
CA PHE A 155 7.58 -4.58 -20.30
C PHE A 155 6.26 -4.63 -19.55
N ALA A 156 5.80 -3.50 -18.99
CA ALA A 156 4.50 -3.44 -18.33
C ALA A 156 3.33 -3.74 -19.29
N LEU A 157 3.36 -3.25 -20.54
CA LEU A 157 2.33 -3.60 -21.53
C LEU A 157 2.41 -5.06 -21.99
N ALA A 158 3.61 -5.60 -22.24
CA ALA A 158 3.76 -6.97 -22.72
C ALA A 158 3.16 -8.00 -21.72
N PHE A 159 3.26 -7.74 -20.42
CA PHE A 159 2.73 -8.65 -19.39
C PHE A 159 1.25 -8.41 -19.05
N VAL A 160 0.75 -7.17 -19.14
CA VAL A 160 -0.67 -6.87 -18.90
C VAL A 160 -1.59 -7.46 -19.98
N PHE A 161 -1.07 -7.73 -21.18
CA PHE A 161 -1.82 -8.33 -22.29
C PHE A 161 -1.54 -9.82 -22.54
N SER A 162 -0.63 -10.46 -21.77
CA SER A 162 -0.30 -11.88 -21.95
C SER A 162 -0.97 -12.83 -20.94
N GLN A 163 -1.89 -12.34 -20.11
CA GLN A 163 -2.71 -13.15 -19.20
C GLN A 163 -4.18 -12.77 -19.35
#